data_AF-D4CHZ6-F1
#
_entry.id   AF-D4CHZ6-F1
#
_cell.length_a   1.000
_cell.length_b   1.000
_cell.length_c   1.000
_cell.angle_alpha   90.00
_cell.angle_beta   90.00
_cell.angle_gamma   90.00
#
_symmetry.space_group_name_H-M   'P 1'
#
loop_
_entity.id
_entity.type
_entity.pdbx_description
1 polymer ?
#
loop_
_entity_poly.entity_id
_entity_poly.type
_entity_poly.pdbx_seq_one_letter_code
_entity_poly.pdbx_strand_id
1 'polypeptide(L)' 'MRIEGFDVTYLSSYDGLPVKNHLPVELRERFKTENQWLESGYVLVVGAVGLEMHPTAVSRTLCTYYLDTQVEER' A
#
# COMPACT_ATOMS: atom_id res chain seq x y z
N MET A 1 1.51 11.25 -8.99
CA MET A 1 2.41 10.67 -7.98
C MET A 1 3.04 9.42 -8.59
N ARG A 2 4.30 9.10 -8.31
CA ARG A 2 4.94 7.88 -8.84
C ARG A 2 5.41 7.01 -7.69
N ILE A 3 5.05 5.73 -7.72
CA ILE A 3 5.38 4.73 -6.70
C ILE A 3 6.04 3.56 -7.43
N GLU A 4 7.28 3.20 -7.06
CA GLU A 4 8.01 2.08 -7.69
C GLU A 4 8.04 2.15 -9.23
N GLY A 5 8.09 3.36 -9.79
CA GLY A 5 8.08 3.57 -11.25
C GLY A 5 6.70 3.60 -11.91
N PHE A 6 5.63 3.27 -11.20
CA PHE A 6 4.26 3.33 -11.72
C PHE A 6 3.59 4.67 -11.44
N ASP A 7 2.88 5.18 -12.44
CA ASP A 7 2.12 6.42 -12.33
C ASP A 7 0.79 6.17 -11.61
N VAL A 8 0.66 6.78 -10.43
CA VAL A 8 -0.61 6.86 -9.69
C VAL A 8 -1.32 8.14 -10.11
N THR A 9 -2.35 7.95 -10.91
CA THR A 9 -3.16 9.02 -11.52
C THR A 9 -4.40 9.35 -10.69
N TYR A 10 -4.92 8.39 -9.92
CA TYR A 10 -6.08 8.58 -9.07
C TYR A 10 -5.66 8.85 -7.62
N LEU A 11 -6.02 10.04 -7.14
CA LEU A 11 -5.83 10.46 -5.76
C LEU A 11 -7.20 10.81 -5.16
N SER A 12 -7.37 10.51 -3.90
CA SER A 12 -8.55 10.87 -3.11
C SER A 12 -8.77 12.37 -3.15
N SER A 13 -10.02 12.79 -3.40
CA SER A 13 -10.38 14.22 -3.38
C SER A 13 -10.43 14.81 -1.97
N TYR A 14 -10.34 13.98 -0.92
CA TYR A 14 -10.41 14.43 0.47
C TYR A 14 -9.09 15.04 0.95
N ASP A 15 -7.97 14.40 0.62
CA ASP A 15 -6.65 14.69 1.16
C ASP A 15 -5.52 14.54 0.13
N GLY A 16 -5.85 14.16 -1.12
CA GLY A 16 -4.87 13.95 -2.17
C GLY A 16 -4.04 12.67 -2.00
N LEU A 17 -4.42 11.77 -1.09
CA LEU A 17 -3.72 10.52 -0.86
C LEU A 17 -4.12 9.44 -1.89
N PRO A 18 -3.22 8.51 -2.23
CA PRO A 18 -3.51 7.45 -3.18
C PRO A 18 -4.58 6.49 -2.65
N VAL A 19 -5.32 5.88 -3.59
CA VAL A 19 -6.36 4.89 -3.28
C VAL A 19 -5.94 3.53 -3.81
N LYS A 20 -5.78 2.55 -2.91
CA LYS A 20 -5.27 1.21 -3.23
C LYS A 20 -6.03 0.54 -4.37
N ASN A 21 -7.36 0.61 -4.37
CA ASN A 21 -8.18 -0.01 -5.42
C ASN A 21 -8.03 0.62 -6.81
N HIS A 22 -7.55 1.86 -6.89
CA HIS A 22 -7.27 2.56 -8.13
C HIS A 22 -5.79 2.52 -8.53
N LEU A 23 -4.93 1.86 -7.75
CA LEU A 23 -3.57 1.58 -8.18
C LEU A 23 -3.59 0.61 -9.36
N PRO A 24 -2.55 0.67 -10.22
CA PRO A 24 -2.29 -0.38 -11.20
C PRO A 24 -2.29 -1.76 -10.53
N VAL A 25 -2.84 -2.77 -11.20
CA VAL A 25 -3.02 -4.11 -10.63
C VAL A 25 -1.71 -4.69 -10.08
N GLU A 26 -0.62 -4.51 -10.82
CA GLU A 26 0.73 -4.96 -10.45
C GLU A 26 1.20 -4.38 -9.10
N LEU A 27 0.93 -3.09 -8.85
CA LEU A 27 1.22 -2.48 -7.55
C LEU A 27 0.22 -2.92 -6.48
N ARG A 28 -1.07 -2.96 -6.83
CA ARG A 28 -2.14 -3.23 -5.88
C ARG A 28 -1.99 -4.59 -5.20
N GLU A 29 -1.49 -5.59 -5.92
CA GLU A 29 -1.25 -6.94 -5.42
C GLU A 29 0.00 -7.03 -4.54
N ARG A 30 1.01 -6.20 -4.82
CA ARG A 30 2.26 -6.08 -4.06
C ARG A 30 2.07 -5.32 -2.74
N PHE A 31 1.12 -4.40 -2.68
CA PHE A 31 0.79 -3.68 -1.45
C PHE A 31 -0.13 -4.49 -0.53
N LYS A 32 0.35 -4.79 0.67
CA LYS A 32 -0.44 -5.38 1.76
C LYS A 32 -0.18 -4.65 3.07
N THR A 33 -1.13 -4.71 4.01
CA THR A 33 -0.92 -4.18 5.35
C THR A 33 0.03 -5.09 6.14
N GLU A 34 0.59 -4.58 7.24
CA GLU A 34 1.43 -5.39 8.14
C GLU A 34 0.72 -6.68 8.57
N ASN A 35 -0.54 -6.59 9.02
CA ASN A 35 -1.32 -7.75 9.41
C ASN A 35 -1.47 -8.77 8.28
N GLN A 36 -1.71 -8.32 7.04
CA GLN A 36 -1.83 -9.21 5.89
C GLN A 36 -0.50 -9.90 5.56
N TRP A 37 0.64 -9.23 5.75
CA TRP A 37 1.95 -9.84 5.63
C TRP A 37 2.19 -10.87 6.73
N LEU A 38 1.87 -10.53 7.98
CA LEU A 38 1.96 -11.44 9.13
C LEU A 38 1.12 -12.70 8.93
N GLU A 39 -0.12 -12.56 8.45
CA GLU A 39 -0.99 -13.69 8.09
C GLU A 39 -0.45 -14.52 6.93
N SER A 40 0.32 -13.89 6.02
CA SER A 40 1.02 -14.58 4.92
C SER A 40 2.35 -15.22 5.34
N GLY A 41 2.76 -15.11 6.61
CA GLY A 41 4.03 -15.65 7.11
C GLY A 41 5.24 -14.73 6.94
N TYR A 42 5.03 -13.44 6.69
CA TYR A 42 6.09 -12.46 6.51
C TYR A 42 6.05 -11.39 7.60
N VAL A 43 7.21 -10.83 7.95
CA VAL A 43 7.35 -9.71 8.89
C VAL A 43 7.99 -8.52 8.18
N LEU A 44 7.71 -7.29 8.63
CA LEU A 44 8.34 -6.11 8.06
C LEU A 44 9.84 -6.09 8.40
N VAL A 45 10.67 -5.76 7.42
CA VAL A 45 12.11 -5.54 7.64
C VAL A 45 12.33 -4.29 8.48
N VAL A 46 13.45 -4.22 9.19
CA VAL A 46 13.84 -3.02 9.94
C VAL A 46 13.99 -1.83 8.97
N GLY A 47 13.21 -0.78 9.19
CA GLY A 47 13.19 0.40 8.34
C GLY A 47 12.18 0.36 7.19
N ALA A 48 11.24 -0.59 7.20
CA ALA A 48 10.11 -0.59 6.28
C ALA A 48 9.36 0.77 6.33
N VAL A 49 9.21 1.38 5.17
CA VAL A 49 8.52 2.67 5.00
C VAL A 49 7.11 2.38 4.54
N GLY A 50 6.15 2.53 5.45
CA GLY A 50 4.75 2.37 5.15
C GLY A 50 4.19 3.51 4.33
N LEU A 51 3.32 3.18 3.37
CA LEU A 51 2.60 4.16 2.57
C LEU A 51 1.14 4.22 3.03
N GLU A 52 0.70 5.42 3.43
CA GLU A 52 -0.69 5.68 3.78
C GLU A 52 -1.55 5.80 2.53
N MET A 53 -2.58 4.96 2.45
CA MET A 53 -3.52 4.94 1.34
C MET A 53 -4.93 4.67 1.81
N HIS A 54 -5.92 5.16 1.07
CA HIS A 54 -7.29 4.69 1.27
C HIS A 54 -7.49 3.33 0.62
N PRO A 55 -8.17 2.38 1.29
CA PRO A 55 -8.49 1.10 0.68
C PRO A 55 -9.44 1.25 -0.52
N THR A 56 -10.40 2.17 -0.42
CA THR A 56 -11.40 2.47 -1.46
C THR A 56 -11.60 3.98 -1.59
N ALA A 57 -12.09 4.45 -2.75
CA ALA A 57 -12.26 5.88 -3.02
C ALA A 57 -13.29 6.59 -2.12
N VAL A 58 -14.21 5.80 -1.52
CA VAL A 58 -15.25 6.31 -0.61
C VAL A 58 -14.84 6.18 0.86
N SER A 59 -13.81 5.38 1.15
CA SER A 59 -13.31 5.22 2.52
C SER A 59 -12.55 6.46 2.94
N ARG A 60 -12.90 7.01 4.11
CA ARG A 60 -12.11 8.07 4.76
C ARG A 60 -11.02 7.52 5.68
N THR A 61 -11.05 6.21 5.95
CA THR A 61 -10.02 5.55 6.75
C THR A 61 -8.77 5.39 5.90
N LEU A 62 -7.63 5.72 6.49
CA LEU A 62 -6.31 5.43 5.95
C LEU A 62 -5.81 4.10 6.50
N CYS A 63 -5.15 3.33 5.65
CA CYS A 63 -4.43 2.14 6.03
C CYS A 63 -2.98 2.26 5.55
N THR A 64 -2.05 1.77 6.36
CA THR A 64 -0.64 1.73 6.01
C THR A 64 -0.34 0.42 5.28
N TYR A 65 0.20 0.56 4.07
CA TYR A 65 0.57 -0.56 3.22
C TYR A 65 2.09 -0.60 3.00
N TYR A 66 2.61 -1.81 2.83
CA TYR A 66 4.02 -2.11 2.62
C TYR A 66 4.17 -2.98 1.38
N LEU A 67 5.28 -2.80 0.67
CA LEU A 67 5.63 -3.61 -0.50
C LEU A 67 6.21 -4.95 -0.08
N ASP A 68 6.15 -5.91 -1.00
CA ASP A 68 6.81 -7.21 -0.91
C ASP A 68 8.34 -7.11 -0.75
N THR A 69 8.95 -6.01 -1.20
CA THR A 69 10.38 -5.74 -1.05
C THR A 69 10.77 -5.28 0.35
N GLN A 70 9.80 -5.00 1.22
CA GLN A 70 9.98 -4.47 2.58
C GLN A 70 9.61 -5.51 3.65
N VAL A 71 9.49 -6.77 3.26
CA VAL A 71 9.17 -7.87 4.17
C VAL A 71 10.14 -9.03 4.02
N GLU A 72 10.30 -9.79 5.09
CA GLU A 72 11.11 -11.01 5.13
C GLU A 72 10.28 -12.18 5.69
N GLU A 73 10.66 -13.41 5.34
CA GLU A 73 10.01 -14.61 5.87
C GLU A 73 10.22 -14.70 7.39
N ARG A 74 9.16 -15.07 8.10
CA ARG A 74 9.16 -15.16 9.56
C ARG A 74 9.87 -16.39 10.10
#